data_AF-A0A937XS41-F1
#
_entry.id   AF-A0A937XS41-F1
#
_cell.length_a   1.000
_cell.length_b   1.000
_cell.length_c   1.000
_cell.angle_alpha   90.00
_cell.angle_beta   90.00
_cell.angle_gamma   90.00
#
_symmetry.space_group_name_H-M   'P 1'
#
loop_
_entity.id
_entity.type
_entity.pdbx_description
1 polymer ?
#
loop_
_entity_poly.entity_id
_entity_poly.type
_entity_poly.pdbx_seq_one_letter_code
_entity_poly.pdbx_strand_id
1 'polypeptide(L)'
;MSASPPGARWSVWHASTVNCSRRRRLRRPDQAWVPPPCGVPRALPGRLCGSQPTSGLKPVPLPASRPRQEIHFRRIEMRGYLRDDGLYEIEGRVTDSKPHDFMPDGGLRNIPAGEALHDMWVRLVIDEDMRVRDALAVSDAYPYRQCAEASAALASLKGLSIVGGWAKAVNERIGRAAGCTHQRELLIPLGSAAFQTLTVNRREKPDKLDSAGLPVKLDSCYAYRTDGELVMKRWPGIGKARSDAPG
;
A
#
# COMPACT_ATOMS: atom_id res chain seq x y z
N MET A 1 24.79 -54.54 8.83
CA MET A 1 24.19 -54.27 7.50
C MET A 1 23.36 -53.00 7.67
N SER A 2 23.93 -51.82 7.36
CA SER A 2 23.87 -51.13 6.05
C SER A 2 22.41 -50.76 5.70
N ALA A 3 22.01 -49.53 5.40
CA ALA A 3 22.73 -48.40 4.84
C ALA A 3 22.03 -47.06 5.15
N SER A 4 22.82 -45.98 5.26
CA SER A 4 22.39 -44.59 5.12
C SER A 4 22.01 -44.27 3.67
N PRO A 5 21.04 -43.36 3.41
CA PRO A 5 20.80 -42.86 2.06
C PRO A 5 21.78 -41.72 1.69
N PRO A 6 22.12 -41.57 0.40
CA PRO A 6 23.23 -40.73 -0.08
C PRO A 6 22.87 -39.25 -0.25
N GLY A 7 23.90 -38.41 -0.11
CA GLY A 7 23.83 -36.96 -0.24
C GLY A 7 23.54 -36.48 -1.66
N ALA A 8 22.69 -35.45 -1.75
CA ALA A 8 22.45 -34.69 -2.97
C ALA A 8 23.58 -33.66 -3.18
N ARG A 9 24.40 -33.91 -4.20
CA ARG A 9 25.34 -32.95 -4.77
C ARG A 9 24.56 -31.86 -5.50
N TRP A 10 24.71 -30.61 -5.08
CA TRP A 10 24.29 -29.46 -5.86
C TRP A 10 25.43 -29.05 -6.79
N SER A 11 25.22 -29.29 -8.09
CA SER A 11 26.12 -28.88 -9.16
C SER A 11 26.14 -27.36 -9.27
N VAL A 12 27.35 -26.81 -9.17
CA VAL A 12 27.69 -25.41 -9.37
C VAL A 12 27.52 -25.07 -10.86
N TRP A 13 26.53 -24.26 -11.20
CA TRP A 13 26.45 -23.67 -12.55
C TRP A 13 27.37 -22.45 -12.61
N HIS A 14 28.47 -22.60 -13.35
CA HIS A 14 29.31 -21.49 -13.78
C HIS A 14 28.58 -20.73 -14.90
N ALA A 15 28.22 -19.48 -14.64
CA ALA A 15 27.79 -18.56 -15.70
C ALA A 15 29.03 -17.84 -16.24
N SER A 16 29.41 -18.22 -17.46
CA SER A 16 30.49 -17.62 -18.23
C SER A 16 30.31 -16.11 -18.41
N THR A 17 31.34 -15.36 -18.05
CA THR A 17 31.52 -13.95 -18.36
C THR A 17 31.62 -13.75 -19.87
N VAL A 18 30.59 -13.17 -20.50
CA VAL A 18 30.69 -12.61 -21.84
C VAL A 18 31.06 -11.14 -21.73
N ASN A 19 32.33 -10.88 -22.04
CA ASN A 19 32.92 -9.57 -22.19
C ASN A 19 32.39 -8.93 -23.48
N CYS A 20 31.57 -7.88 -23.39
CA CYS A 20 31.16 -7.08 -24.54
C CYS A 20 31.65 -5.64 -24.37
N SER A 21 32.87 -5.41 -24.85
CA SER A 21 33.50 -4.10 -24.95
C SER A 21 32.81 -3.25 -26.03
N ARG A 22 31.74 -2.53 -25.67
CA ARG A 22 31.20 -1.45 -26.52
C ARG A 22 31.75 -0.10 -26.09
N ARG A 23 32.66 0.41 -26.92
CA ARG A 23 33.18 1.79 -26.88
C ARG A 23 32.01 2.78 -26.82
N ARG A 24 31.82 3.45 -25.68
CA ARG A 24 30.96 4.63 -25.59
C ARG A 24 31.71 5.82 -26.18
N ARG A 25 31.13 6.47 -27.19
CA ARG A 25 31.54 7.81 -27.60
C ARG A 25 31.24 8.77 -26.45
N LEU A 26 32.29 9.39 -25.92
CA LEU A 26 32.19 10.48 -24.96
C LEU A 26 31.46 11.65 -25.64
N ARG A 27 30.28 12.03 -25.12
CA ARG A 27 29.70 13.35 -25.41
C ARG A 27 30.44 14.37 -24.55
N ARG A 28 30.83 15.48 -25.19
CA ARG A 28 31.52 16.60 -24.55
C ARG A 28 30.65 17.19 -23.41
N PRO A 29 31.20 17.45 -22.22
CA PRO A 29 30.60 18.38 -21.27
C PRO A 29 30.74 19.80 -21.85
N ASP A 30 29.95 20.76 -21.38
CA ASP A 30 29.98 22.20 -21.75
C ASP A 30 28.88 22.69 -22.70
N GLN A 31 27.64 22.25 -22.49
CA GLN A 31 26.49 23.11 -22.78
C GLN A 31 25.61 23.23 -21.54
N ALA A 32 25.85 24.30 -20.79
CA ALA A 32 24.96 24.76 -19.73
C ALA A 32 23.61 25.16 -20.34
N TRP A 33 22.52 24.63 -19.77
CA TRP A 33 21.16 25.06 -20.08
C TRP A 33 20.93 26.44 -19.49
N VAL A 34 20.62 27.42 -20.34
CA VAL A 34 20.27 28.79 -19.96
C VAL A 34 18.74 28.93 -20.03
N PRO A 35 18.03 29.26 -18.93
CA PRO A 35 16.60 29.54 -18.99
C PRO A 35 16.35 30.89 -19.69
N PRO A 36 15.29 31.02 -20.51
CA PRO A 36 14.89 32.30 -21.06
C PRO A 36 14.40 33.26 -19.96
N PRO A 37 14.59 34.59 -20.11
CA PRO A 37 14.19 35.56 -19.10
C PRO A 37 12.67 35.61 -18.94
N CYS A 38 12.26 35.75 -17.68
CA CYS A 38 10.88 35.86 -17.22
C CYS A 38 10.21 37.10 -17.83
N GLY A 39 9.48 36.92 -18.93
CA GLY A 39 8.58 37.94 -19.47
C GLY A 39 7.31 38.01 -18.64
N VAL A 40 7.07 39.15 -17.99
CA VAL A 40 5.83 39.45 -17.29
C VAL A 40 4.72 39.68 -18.34
N PRO A 41 3.62 38.91 -18.36
CA PRO A 41 2.51 39.23 -19.26
C PRO A 41 1.69 40.38 -18.66
N ARG A 42 1.54 41.43 -19.46
CA ARG A 42 0.68 42.60 -19.24
C ARG A 42 -0.77 42.13 -19.04
N ALA A 43 -1.41 42.54 -17.94
CA ALA A 43 -2.80 42.23 -17.63
C ALA A 43 -3.74 42.78 -18.73
N LEU A 44 -4.57 41.90 -19.29
CA LEU A 44 -5.76 42.25 -20.07
C LEU A 44 -7.00 42.06 -19.18
N PRO A 45 -8.00 42.95 -19.25
CA PRO A 45 -9.15 42.89 -18.35
C PRO A 45 -10.19 41.87 -18.82
N GLY A 46 -10.73 41.12 -17.86
CA GLY A 46 -12.13 40.70 -17.83
C GLY A 46 -12.62 39.75 -18.92
N ARG A 47 -12.33 38.46 -18.79
CA ARG A 47 -13.33 37.41 -19.03
C ARG A 47 -13.31 36.47 -17.84
N LEU A 48 -14.39 36.48 -17.07
CA LEU A 48 -14.71 35.40 -16.14
C LEU A 48 -14.92 34.16 -17.00
N CYS A 49 -13.85 33.37 -17.17
CA CYS A 49 -13.94 32.03 -17.71
C CYS A 49 -14.73 31.24 -16.65
N GLY A 50 -16.02 31.06 -16.91
CA GLY A 50 -16.85 30.19 -16.10
C GLY A 50 -16.16 28.84 -16.01
N SER A 51 -15.69 28.49 -14.81
CA SER A 51 -15.13 27.17 -14.54
C SER A 51 -16.23 26.16 -14.84
N GLN A 52 -16.12 25.48 -15.98
CA GLN A 52 -16.99 24.36 -16.28
C GLN A 52 -16.85 23.37 -15.11
N PRO A 53 -17.96 22.95 -14.47
CA PRO A 53 -17.89 21.93 -13.45
C PRO A 53 -17.28 20.69 -14.10
N THR A 54 -16.15 20.25 -13.58
CA THR A 54 -15.54 18.97 -13.97
C THR A 54 -16.62 17.91 -13.82
N SER A 55 -17.05 17.31 -14.93
CA SER A 55 -18.10 16.29 -14.93
C SER A 55 -17.72 15.20 -13.94
N GLY A 56 -18.41 15.15 -12.79
CA GLY A 56 -18.19 14.12 -11.79
C GLY A 56 -18.40 12.76 -12.44
N LEU A 57 -17.37 11.91 -12.40
CA LEU A 57 -17.48 10.52 -12.83
C LEU A 57 -18.66 9.88 -12.08
N LYS A 58 -19.66 9.38 -12.81
CA LYS A 58 -20.78 8.66 -12.19
C LYS A 58 -20.26 7.37 -11.55
N PRO A 59 -20.70 7.02 -10.33
CA PRO A 59 -20.38 5.72 -9.73
C PRO A 59 -20.82 4.59 -10.67
N VAL A 60 -19.95 3.61 -10.88
CA VAL A 60 -20.24 2.41 -11.69
C VAL A 60 -20.47 1.25 -10.73
N PRO A 61 -21.71 0.86 -10.42
CA PRO A 61 -21.98 -0.29 -9.56
C PRO A 61 -21.63 -1.59 -10.30
N LEU A 62 -21.40 -2.67 -9.54
CA LEU A 62 -21.36 -4.01 -10.11
C LEU A 62 -22.69 -4.33 -10.81
N PRO A 63 -22.70 -5.19 -11.85
CA PRO A 63 -23.93 -5.65 -12.47
C PRO A 63 -24.91 -6.26 -11.46
N ALA A 64 -26.21 -6.17 -11.75
CA ALA A 64 -27.23 -6.79 -10.92
C ALA A 64 -26.99 -8.30 -10.78
N SER A 65 -27.12 -8.82 -9.56
CA SER A 65 -27.01 -10.25 -9.27
C SER A 65 -28.40 -10.89 -9.17
N ARG A 66 -28.45 -12.22 -9.03
CA ARG A 66 -29.68 -12.96 -8.68
C ARG A 66 -30.24 -12.48 -7.32
N PRO A 67 -31.52 -12.71 -7.01
CA PRO A 67 -32.10 -12.40 -5.70
C PRO A 67 -31.24 -12.99 -4.57
N ARG A 68 -31.00 -12.19 -3.53
CA ARG A 68 -30.10 -12.51 -2.42
C ARG A 68 -30.53 -11.78 -1.16
N GLN A 69 -30.14 -12.33 -0.01
CA GLN A 69 -30.31 -11.72 1.30
C GLN A 69 -28.93 -11.42 1.89
N GLU A 70 -28.79 -10.27 2.56
CA GLU A 70 -27.59 -9.99 3.34
C GLU A 70 -27.58 -10.88 4.59
N ILE A 71 -26.44 -11.51 4.88
CA ILE A 71 -26.26 -12.37 6.07
C ILE A 71 -25.11 -11.90 6.96
N HIS A 72 -24.29 -10.98 6.47
CA HIS A 72 -23.13 -10.43 7.14
C HIS A 72 -22.74 -9.11 6.50
N PHE A 73 -22.38 -8.14 7.33
CA PHE A 73 -21.84 -6.86 6.90
C PHE A 73 -20.50 -6.61 7.61
N ARG A 74 -19.48 -6.26 6.83
CA ARG A 74 -18.17 -5.82 7.32
C ARG A 74 -17.85 -4.46 6.73
N ARG A 75 -17.45 -3.53 7.59
CA ARG A 75 -16.88 -2.24 7.20
C ARG A 75 -15.44 -2.14 7.66
N ILE A 76 -14.54 -1.75 6.75
CA ILE A 76 -13.16 -1.40 7.08
C ILE A 76 -12.95 0.07 6.73
N GLU A 77 -12.54 0.86 7.71
CA GLU A 77 -12.27 2.29 7.56
C GLU A 77 -10.79 2.54 7.84
N MET A 78 -10.15 3.39 7.02
CA MET A 78 -8.75 3.75 7.20
C MET A 78 -8.55 5.25 7.05
N ARG A 79 -7.72 5.82 7.92
CA ARG A 79 -7.43 7.25 7.97
C ARG A 79 -5.94 7.47 8.18
N GLY A 80 -5.39 8.47 7.50
CA GLY A 80 -4.00 8.88 7.62
C GLY A 80 -3.90 10.30 8.15
N TYR A 81 -2.95 10.54 9.05
CA TYR A 81 -2.75 11.82 9.73
C TYR A 81 -1.27 12.18 9.75
N LEU A 82 -0.98 13.48 9.63
CA LEU A 82 0.33 14.06 9.95
C LEU A 82 0.27 14.60 11.37
N ARG A 83 1.22 14.20 12.22
CA ARG A 83 1.38 14.71 13.59
C ARG A 83 2.20 16.00 13.59
N ASP A 84 2.08 16.76 14.67
CA ASP A 84 2.85 17.96 14.94
C ASP A 84 4.35 17.69 15.16
N ASP A 85 4.70 16.48 15.64
CA ASP A 85 6.08 16.01 15.77
C ASP A 85 6.72 15.49 14.47
N GLY A 86 6.02 15.60 13.34
CA GLY A 86 6.51 15.18 12.03
C GLY A 86 6.41 13.67 11.75
N LEU A 87 5.82 12.89 12.66
CA LEU A 87 5.45 11.49 12.39
C LEU A 87 4.08 11.41 11.72
N TYR A 88 3.72 10.22 11.24
CA TYR A 88 2.43 9.95 10.60
C TYR A 88 1.69 8.88 11.38
N GLU A 89 0.37 9.04 11.53
CA GLU A 89 -0.50 7.99 12.07
C GLU A 89 -1.40 7.43 10.98
N ILE A 90 -1.54 6.12 10.97
CA ILE A 90 -2.50 5.45 10.13
C ILE A 90 -3.38 4.59 11.02
N GLU A 91 -4.66 4.92 11.02
CA GLU A 91 -5.69 4.20 11.77
C GLU A 91 -6.47 3.29 10.83
N GLY A 92 -6.79 2.10 11.32
CA GLY A 92 -7.67 1.14 10.68
C GLY A 92 -8.71 0.69 11.69
N ARG A 93 -9.99 0.68 11.28
CA ARG A 93 -11.09 0.14 12.06
C ARG A 93 -11.79 -0.94 11.26
N VAL A 94 -12.06 -2.08 11.89
CA VAL A 94 -12.96 -3.12 11.35
C VAL A 94 -14.19 -3.20 12.23
N THR A 95 -15.36 -3.15 11.59
CA THR A 95 -16.64 -3.38 12.24
C THR A 95 -17.40 -4.48 11.51
N ASP A 96 -17.77 -5.52 12.24
CA ASP A 96 -18.59 -6.63 11.76
C ASP A 96 -19.96 -6.61 12.40
N SER A 97 -21.01 -6.85 11.63
CA SER A 97 -22.38 -6.99 12.12
C SER A 97 -23.15 -8.04 11.31
N LYS A 98 -24.32 -8.40 11.81
CA LYS A 98 -25.26 -9.29 11.12
C LYS A 98 -26.65 -8.66 11.10
N PRO A 99 -27.46 -8.86 10.04
CA PRO A 99 -28.80 -8.30 9.96
C PRO A 99 -29.85 -9.11 10.75
N HIS A 100 -29.41 -10.02 11.61
CA HIS A 100 -30.24 -10.87 12.47
C HIS A 100 -29.54 -11.05 13.82
N ASP A 101 -30.33 -11.33 14.85
CA ASP A 101 -29.83 -11.69 16.17
C ASP A 101 -28.91 -12.90 16.10
N PHE A 102 -27.78 -12.84 16.82
CA PHE A 102 -26.76 -13.86 16.77
C PHE A 102 -26.20 -14.16 18.16
N MET A 103 -26.24 -15.43 18.54
CA MET A 103 -25.52 -15.96 19.69
C MET A 103 -24.27 -16.69 19.18
N PRO A 104 -23.06 -16.17 19.40
CA PRO A 104 -21.84 -16.93 19.12
C PRO A 104 -21.78 -18.16 20.02
N ASP A 105 -21.33 -19.31 19.48
CA ASP A 105 -21.15 -20.52 20.28
C ASP A 105 -20.11 -20.28 21.39
N GLY A 106 -20.50 -20.46 22.65
CA GLY A 106 -19.66 -20.12 23.81
C GLY A 106 -19.40 -18.61 23.97
N GLY A 107 -20.19 -17.78 23.28
CA GLY A 107 -20.09 -16.33 23.28
C GLY A 107 -20.56 -15.70 24.58
N LEU A 108 -20.19 -14.44 24.75
CA LEU A 108 -20.49 -13.65 25.94
C LEU A 108 -21.98 -13.29 26.10
N ARG A 109 -22.67 -13.11 24.97
CA ARG A 109 -24.03 -12.55 24.92
C ARG A 109 -24.70 -12.85 23.58
N ASN A 110 -26.03 -12.70 23.57
CA ASN A 110 -26.76 -12.49 22.33
C ASN A 110 -26.40 -11.10 21.76
N ILE A 111 -26.23 -11.04 20.45
CA ILE A 111 -25.89 -9.82 19.72
C ILE A 111 -27.10 -9.49 18.84
N PRO A 112 -27.86 -8.42 19.14
CA PRO A 112 -28.99 -7.99 18.34
C PRO A 112 -28.61 -7.68 16.89
N ALA A 113 -29.57 -7.83 15.98
CA ALA A 113 -29.44 -7.45 14.59
C ALA A 113 -28.89 -6.01 14.43
N GLY A 114 -27.85 -5.86 13.60
CA GLY A 114 -27.19 -4.58 13.31
C GLY A 114 -26.15 -4.14 14.34
N GLU A 115 -26.09 -4.75 15.53
CA GLU A 115 -25.03 -4.46 16.50
C GLU A 115 -23.67 -5.02 16.06
N ALA A 116 -22.60 -4.39 16.56
CA ALA A 116 -21.25 -4.81 16.31
C ALA A 116 -20.95 -6.16 17.00
N LEU A 117 -20.68 -7.17 16.19
CA LEU A 117 -20.06 -8.43 16.59
C LEU A 117 -18.55 -8.23 16.86
N HIS A 118 -17.88 -7.50 15.98
CA HIS A 118 -16.52 -7.03 16.16
C HIS A 118 -16.47 -5.53 15.94
N ASP A 119 -15.71 -4.85 16.78
CA ASP A 119 -15.37 -3.45 16.57
C ASP A 119 -13.96 -3.24 17.11
N MET A 120 -13.00 -3.14 16.21
CA MET A 120 -11.58 -3.20 16.56
C MET A 120 -10.78 -2.17 15.79
N TRP A 121 -9.80 -1.60 16.47
CA TRP A 121 -8.94 -0.57 15.95
C TRP A 121 -7.48 -1.03 15.95
N VAL A 122 -6.76 -0.55 14.95
CA VAL A 122 -5.30 -0.62 14.88
C VAL A 122 -4.78 0.76 14.50
N ARG A 123 -3.74 1.22 15.19
CA ARG A 123 -3.00 2.44 14.84
C ARG A 123 -1.53 2.12 14.64
N LEU A 124 -0.97 2.56 13.54
CA LEU A 124 0.48 2.57 13.30
C LEU A 124 0.99 4.00 13.33
N VAL A 125 2.05 4.24 14.10
CA VAL A 125 2.82 5.49 14.05
C VAL A 125 4.08 5.22 13.24
N ILE A 126 4.36 5.99 12.19
CA ILE A 126 5.49 5.78 11.28
C ILE A 126 6.26 7.05 11.00
N ASP A 127 7.53 6.90 10.61
CA ASP A 127 8.34 8.01 10.07
C ASP A 127 8.23 8.13 8.54
N GLU A 128 8.93 9.13 7.96
CA GLU A 128 8.95 9.36 6.51
C GLU A 128 9.51 8.16 5.70
N ASP A 129 10.35 7.33 6.33
CA ASP A 129 10.94 6.12 5.76
C ASP A 129 10.03 4.89 5.91
N MET A 130 8.81 5.08 6.44
CA MET A 130 7.81 4.04 6.70
C MET A 130 8.28 2.98 7.71
N ARG A 131 9.12 3.38 8.67
CA ARG A 131 9.46 2.55 9.84
C ARG A 131 8.43 2.75 10.93
N VAL A 132 7.96 1.64 11.50
CA VAL A 132 7.00 1.64 12.61
C VAL A 132 7.69 2.15 13.87
N ARG A 133 7.25 3.31 14.36
CA ARG A 133 7.63 3.90 15.64
C ARG A 133 6.78 3.39 16.79
N ASP A 134 5.51 3.12 16.52
CA ASP A 134 4.59 2.53 17.48
C ASP A 134 3.44 1.79 16.81
N ALA A 135 2.83 0.85 17.53
CA ALA A 135 1.69 0.07 17.06
C ALA A 135 0.73 -0.21 18.22
N LEU A 136 -0.51 0.25 18.08
CA LEU A 136 -1.57 0.13 19.10
C LEU A 136 -2.76 -0.63 18.53
N ALA A 137 -3.46 -1.35 19.41
CA ALA A 137 -4.72 -2.00 19.10
C ALA A 137 -5.67 -1.95 20.30
N VAL A 138 -6.95 -1.73 20.02
CA VAL A 138 -8.04 -1.79 21.00
C VAL A 138 -9.26 -2.46 20.38
N SER A 139 -10.14 -3.00 21.22
CA SER A 139 -11.35 -3.69 20.80
C SER A 139 -12.52 -3.21 21.64
N ASP A 140 -13.50 -2.55 21.00
CA ASP A 140 -14.71 -2.04 21.63
C ASP A 140 -15.81 -3.11 21.68
N ALA A 141 -15.83 -4.02 20.69
CA ALA A 141 -16.75 -5.16 20.65
C ALA A 141 -16.05 -6.44 20.19
N TYR A 142 -16.35 -7.55 20.88
CA TYR A 142 -15.84 -8.88 20.56
C TYR A 142 -16.74 -9.97 21.19
N PRO A 143 -16.84 -11.16 20.57
CA PRO A 143 -17.74 -12.21 21.05
C PRO A 143 -17.19 -13.04 22.22
N TYR A 144 -15.87 -13.11 22.41
CA TYR A 144 -15.21 -14.01 23.37
C TYR A 144 -14.28 -13.27 24.33
N ARG A 145 -14.27 -13.64 25.62
CA ARG A 145 -13.41 -12.98 26.64
C ARG A 145 -11.94 -12.98 26.27
N GLN A 146 -11.46 -14.07 25.68
CA GLN A 146 -10.06 -14.28 25.28
C GLN A 146 -9.62 -13.29 24.18
N CYS A 147 -10.56 -12.71 23.42
CA CYS A 147 -10.22 -11.74 22.38
C CYS A 147 -9.62 -10.44 22.94
N ALA A 148 -9.86 -10.12 24.22
CA ALA A 148 -9.30 -8.92 24.85
C ALA A 148 -7.76 -8.95 24.95
N GLU A 149 -7.16 -10.14 25.05
CA GLU A 149 -5.70 -10.32 25.23
C GLU A 149 -4.93 -10.20 23.90
N ALA A 150 -5.62 -10.39 22.78
CA ALA A 150 -5.00 -10.57 21.47
C ALA A 150 -4.34 -9.29 20.90
N SER A 151 -4.70 -8.10 21.43
CA SER A 151 -4.12 -6.81 21.00
C SER A 151 -2.65 -6.67 21.34
N ALA A 152 -2.15 -7.37 22.37
CA ALA A 152 -0.77 -7.24 22.84
C ALA A 152 0.28 -7.64 21.78
N ALA A 153 -0.10 -8.53 20.85
CA ALA A 153 0.79 -9.00 19.79
C ALA A 153 1.26 -7.89 18.85
N LEU A 154 0.50 -6.79 18.71
CA LEU A 154 0.85 -5.70 17.78
C LEU A 154 2.10 -4.92 18.19
N ALA A 155 2.44 -4.90 19.48
CA ALA A 155 3.66 -4.24 19.96
C ALA A 155 4.92 -4.81 19.28
N SER A 156 4.88 -6.07 18.85
CA SER A 156 5.97 -6.74 18.13
C SER A 156 6.27 -6.16 16.74
N LEU A 157 5.41 -5.29 16.22
CA LEU A 157 5.60 -4.61 14.92
C LEU A 157 6.52 -3.39 15.02
N LYS A 158 6.76 -2.86 16.22
CA LYS A 158 7.63 -1.71 16.43
C LYS A 158 9.04 -1.98 15.91
N GLY A 159 9.59 -1.02 15.16
CA GLY A 159 10.89 -1.09 14.52
C GLY A 159 10.91 -1.76 13.14
N LEU A 160 9.80 -2.40 12.71
CA LEU A 160 9.72 -2.98 11.38
C LEU A 160 9.54 -1.91 10.29
N SER A 161 9.93 -2.25 9.07
CA SER A 161 9.67 -1.44 7.88
C SER A 161 8.38 -1.92 7.18
N ILE A 162 7.52 -0.98 6.80
CA ILE A 162 6.36 -1.26 5.93
C ILE A 162 6.81 -1.39 4.46
N VAL A 163 7.98 -0.84 4.09
CA VAL A 163 8.55 -1.03 2.75
C VAL A 163 9.25 -2.37 2.66
N GLY A 164 8.86 -3.19 1.67
CA GLY A 164 9.53 -4.44 1.32
C GLY A 164 9.32 -5.54 2.36
N GLY A 165 8.44 -6.51 2.07
CA GLY A 165 8.25 -7.68 2.93
C GLY A 165 7.31 -7.50 4.13
N TRP A 166 6.57 -6.38 4.19
CA TRP A 166 5.61 -6.10 5.27
C TRP A 166 4.64 -7.25 5.55
N ALA A 167 4.01 -7.80 4.51
CA ALA A 167 3.06 -8.90 4.68
C ALA A 167 3.70 -10.14 5.30
N LYS A 168 4.94 -10.47 4.89
CA LYS A 168 5.70 -11.58 5.47
C LYS A 168 6.01 -11.29 6.95
N ALA A 169 6.51 -10.11 7.26
CA ALA A 169 6.87 -9.73 8.62
C ALA A 169 5.65 -9.74 9.57
N VAL A 170 4.50 -9.23 9.12
CA VAL A 170 3.23 -9.30 9.88
C VAL A 170 2.85 -10.76 10.15
N ASN A 171 2.97 -11.64 9.16
CA ASN A 171 2.63 -13.05 9.31
C ASN A 171 3.56 -13.81 10.27
N GLU A 172 4.84 -13.44 10.28
CA GLU A 172 5.84 -14.04 11.17
C GLU A 172 5.68 -13.56 12.62
N ARG A 173 5.33 -12.28 12.82
CA ARG A 173 5.21 -11.69 14.16
C ARG A 173 3.85 -11.92 14.81
N ILE A 174 2.79 -11.85 14.02
CA ILE A 174 1.41 -12.00 14.49
C ILE A 174 0.91 -13.33 13.94
N GLY A 175 1.35 -14.39 14.61
CA GLY A 175 0.92 -15.76 14.33
C GLY A 175 -0.59 -15.92 14.53
N ARG A 176 -1.21 -16.84 13.78
CA ARG A 176 -2.68 -17.02 13.76
C ARG A 176 -3.30 -17.22 15.15
N ALA A 177 -2.70 -18.04 15.99
CA ALA A 177 -3.20 -18.31 17.35
C ALA A 177 -2.73 -17.29 18.39
N ALA A 178 -1.69 -16.52 18.08
CA ALA A 178 -1.07 -15.56 18.99
C ALA A 178 -1.62 -14.13 18.85
N GLY A 179 -2.46 -13.87 17.85
CA GLY A 179 -3.03 -12.54 17.62
C GLY A 179 -4.45 -12.59 17.06
N CYS A 180 -5.15 -11.45 17.11
CA CYS A 180 -6.51 -11.36 16.60
C CYS A 180 -6.50 -11.36 15.07
N THR A 181 -7.26 -12.26 14.46
CA THR A 181 -7.36 -12.33 12.99
C THR A 181 -7.90 -11.02 12.40
N HIS A 182 -8.88 -10.39 13.06
CA HIS A 182 -9.49 -9.11 12.66
C HIS A 182 -8.53 -7.91 12.74
N GLN A 183 -7.63 -7.88 13.72
CA GLN A 183 -6.62 -6.81 13.77
C GLN A 183 -5.51 -7.09 12.75
N ARG A 184 -5.14 -8.35 12.56
CA ARG A 184 -4.13 -8.74 11.56
C ARG A 184 -4.56 -8.45 10.13
N GLU A 185 -5.83 -8.65 9.78
CA GLU A 185 -6.33 -8.34 8.43
C GLU A 185 -6.25 -6.84 8.10
N LEU A 186 -6.28 -5.96 9.10
CA LEU A 186 -6.11 -4.52 8.89
C LEU A 186 -4.68 -4.15 8.49
N LEU A 187 -3.67 -4.91 8.93
CA LEU A 187 -2.27 -4.50 8.79
C LEU A 187 -1.77 -4.44 7.34
N ILE A 188 -2.23 -5.35 6.48
CA ILE A 188 -1.84 -5.32 5.05
C ILE A 188 -2.38 -4.08 4.34
N PRO A 189 -3.71 -3.81 4.35
CA PRO A 189 -4.25 -2.59 3.76
C PRO A 189 -3.80 -1.31 4.49
N LEU A 190 -3.53 -1.35 5.79
CA LEU A 190 -2.88 -0.23 6.51
C LEU A 190 -1.52 0.12 5.90
N GLY A 191 -0.73 -0.88 5.49
CA GLY A 191 0.52 -0.65 4.79
C GLY A 191 0.32 0.14 3.49
N SER A 192 -0.71 -0.21 2.69
CA SER A 192 -1.07 0.55 1.49
C SER A 192 -1.58 1.96 1.81
N ALA A 193 -2.43 2.11 2.84
CA ALA A 193 -2.94 3.40 3.29
C ALA A 193 -1.80 4.31 3.77
N ALA A 194 -0.78 3.77 4.43
CA ALA A 194 0.43 4.51 4.79
C ALA A 194 1.17 5.06 3.57
N PHE A 195 1.37 4.25 2.53
CA PHE A 195 2.00 4.72 1.28
C PHE A 195 1.20 5.87 0.63
N GLN A 196 -0.13 5.77 0.62
CA GLN A 196 -0.98 6.82 0.05
C GLN A 196 -0.97 8.09 0.92
N THR A 197 -0.95 7.95 2.24
CA THR A 197 -0.87 9.07 3.20
C THR A 197 0.39 9.88 2.95
N LEU A 198 1.55 9.23 2.83
CA LEU A 198 2.81 9.92 2.56
C LEU A 198 2.92 10.47 1.13
N THR A 199 2.06 10.05 0.20
CA THR A 199 2.11 10.52 -1.19
C THR A 199 1.86 12.03 -1.28
N VAL A 200 1.03 12.61 -0.42
CA VAL A 200 0.76 14.06 -0.40
C VAL A 200 2.05 14.83 -0.13
N ASN A 201 2.81 14.42 0.89
CA ASN A 201 4.05 15.09 1.27
C ASN A 201 5.23 14.81 0.31
N ARG A 202 5.12 13.77 -0.52
CA ARG A 202 6.14 13.42 -1.54
C ARG A 202 5.90 14.07 -2.90
N ARG A 203 4.75 14.72 -3.15
CA ARG A 203 4.45 15.31 -4.47
C ARG A 203 5.43 16.42 -4.88
N GLU A 204 5.93 17.17 -3.92
CA GLU A 204 6.87 18.27 -4.15
C GLU A 204 8.34 17.84 -4.11
N LYS A 205 8.60 16.59 -3.69
CA LYS A 205 9.96 16.02 -3.63
C LYS A 205 10.31 15.42 -5.01
N PRO A 206 11.59 15.50 -5.45
CA PRO A 206 12.03 14.84 -6.67
C PRO A 206 11.80 13.33 -6.59
N ASP A 207 11.59 12.69 -7.75
CA ASP A 207 11.40 11.24 -7.80
C ASP A 207 12.62 10.51 -7.23
N LYS A 208 12.38 9.60 -6.29
CA LYS A 208 13.43 8.72 -5.77
C LYS A 208 13.87 7.75 -6.86
N LEU A 209 15.17 7.66 -7.08
CA LEU A 209 15.78 6.76 -8.07
C LEU A 209 16.37 5.53 -7.37
N ASP A 210 16.41 4.40 -8.08
CA ASP A 210 17.13 3.20 -7.69
C ASP A 210 18.63 3.28 -8.04
N SER A 211 19.37 2.19 -7.78
CA SER A 211 20.81 2.12 -8.08
C SER A 211 21.14 2.18 -9.58
N ALA A 212 20.17 1.93 -10.46
CA ALA A 212 20.29 2.06 -11.91
C ALA A 212 19.90 3.46 -12.42
N GLY A 213 19.49 4.38 -11.52
CA GLY A 213 19.03 5.72 -11.86
C GLY A 213 17.59 5.77 -12.37
N LEU A 214 16.80 4.72 -12.17
CA LEU A 214 15.40 4.64 -12.59
C LEU A 214 14.45 5.02 -11.44
N PRO A 215 13.34 5.73 -11.70
CA PRO A 215 12.34 6.03 -10.67
C PRO A 215 11.79 4.77 -9.99
N VAL A 216 11.83 4.72 -8.66
CA VAL A 216 11.35 3.57 -7.86
C VAL A 216 9.86 3.28 -8.01
N LYS A 217 9.10 4.21 -8.60
CA LYS A 217 7.66 4.11 -8.80
C LYS A 217 7.30 3.40 -10.12
N LEU A 218 8.26 3.17 -11.01
CA LEU A 218 8.04 2.31 -12.18
C LEU A 218 7.56 0.92 -11.75
N ASP A 219 6.58 0.39 -12.49
CA ASP A 219 5.96 -0.93 -12.27
C ASP A 219 5.37 -1.15 -10.87
N SER A 220 5.21 -0.08 -10.08
CA SER A 220 4.65 -0.14 -8.72
C SER A 220 3.13 -0.31 -8.69
N CYS A 221 2.44 0.04 -9.78
CA CYS A 221 1.03 -0.26 -9.98
C CYS A 221 0.67 -0.23 -11.47
N TYR A 222 -0.56 -0.62 -11.78
CA TYR A 222 -1.08 -0.65 -13.15
C TYR A 222 -0.88 0.67 -13.92
N ALA A 223 -1.15 1.81 -13.28
CA ALA A 223 -0.98 3.12 -13.92
C ALA A 223 0.50 3.47 -14.20
N TYR A 224 1.43 2.97 -13.38
CA TYR A 224 2.87 3.25 -13.47
C TYR A 224 3.66 2.14 -14.15
N ARG A 225 3.00 1.24 -14.90
CA ARG A 225 3.68 0.25 -15.73
C ARG A 225 4.64 0.93 -16.71
N THR A 226 5.81 0.34 -16.93
CA THR A 226 6.86 0.90 -17.79
C THR A 226 6.37 1.16 -19.22
N ASP A 227 5.45 0.35 -19.73
CA ASP A 227 4.82 0.47 -21.05
C ASP A 227 3.53 1.33 -21.06
N GLY A 228 3.27 2.06 -19.98
CA GLY A 228 2.05 2.84 -19.79
C GLY A 228 2.16 4.27 -20.27
N GLU A 229 1.07 4.81 -20.78
CA GLU A 229 0.99 6.20 -21.26
C GLU A 229 1.42 7.22 -20.18
N LEU A 230 1.05 6.99 -18.92
CA LEU A 230 1.44 7.83 -17.80
C LEU A 230 2.96 7.87 -17.61
N VAL A 231 3.64 6.74 -17.72
CA VAL A 231 5.11 6.64 -17.60
C VAL A 231 5.78 7.35 -18.77
N MET A 232 5.31 7.16 -20.00
CA MET A 232 5.85 7.84 -21.18
C MET A 232 5.74 9.37 -21.07
N LYS A 233 4.61 9.86 -20.53
CA LYS A 233 4.40 11.30 -20.28
C LYS A 233 5.25 11.83 -19.13
N ARG A 234 5.33 11.10 -18.01
CA ARG A 234 6.00 11.56 -16.78
C ARG A 234 7.53 11.43 -16.85
N TRP A 235 8.04 10.36 -17.46
CA TRP A 235 9.47 10.10 -17.63
C TRP A 235 9.80 9.79 -19.10
N PRO A 236 9.84 10.82 -19.96
CA PRO A 236 10.15 10.66 -21.37
C PRO A 236 11.54 10.00 -21.55
N GLY A 237 11.60 8.91 -22.29
CA GLY A 237 12.84 8.17 -22.55
C GLY A 237 13.04 6.89 -21.73
N ILE A 238 12.22 6.65 -20.69
CA ILE A 238 12.18 5.37 -19.97
C ILE A 238 11.13 4.44 -20.58
N GLY A 239 9.91 4.95 -20.79
CA GLY A 239 8.80 4.12 -21.25
C GLY A 239 9.04 3.57 -22.65
N LYS A 240 8.83 2.27 -22.84
CA LYS A 240 8.80 1.63 -24.16
C LYS A 240 7.35 1.37 -24.51
N ALA A 241 6.91 1.82 -25.69
CA ALA A 241 5.58 1.45 -26.18
C ALA A 241 5.45 -0.07 -26.20
N ARG A 242 4.32 -0.57 -25.70
CA ARG A 242 3.97 -1.98 -25.84
C ARG A 242 3.96 -2.26 -27.34
N SER A 243 4.86 -3.12 -27.82
CA SER A 243 4.75 -3.65 -29.18
C SER A 243 3.48 -4.49 -29.19
N ASP A 244 2.51 -4.15 -30.02
CA ASP A 244 1.28 -4.93 -30.19
C ASP A 244 1.66 -6.37 -30.57
N ALA A 245 1.67 -7.26 -29.58
CA ALA A 245 1.72 -8.69 -29.81
C ALA A 245 0.29 -9.20 -29.63
N PRO A 246 -0.35 -9.73 -30.69
CA PRO A 246 -1.67 -10.31 -30.57
C PRO A 246 -1.58 -11.58 -29.72
N GLY A 247 -2.44 -11.67 -28.71
CA GLY A 247 -2.73 -12.87 -27.95
C GLY A 247 -4.20 -13.22 -28.12
#